data_AF-A0A6G0XHY5-F1
#
_entry.id   AF-A0A6G0XHY5-F1
#
_cell.length_a   1.000
_cell.length_b   1.000
_cell.length_c   1.000
_cell.angle_alpha   90.00
_cell.angle_beta   90.00
_cell.angle_gamma   90.00
#
_symmetry.space_group_name_H-M   'P 1'
#
loop_
_entity.id
_entity.type
_entity.pdbx_description
1 polymer ?
#
loop_
_entity_poly.entity_id
_entity_poly.type
_entity_poly.pdbx_seq_one_letter_code
_entity_poly.pdbx_strand_id
1 'polypeptide(L)'
;MFKSGASVGLIVECVLYLVVLHHASVAFRRVRTVGIKYYAVRANIVNDINIVFFFVVLALRVLIYTSLPHEFNDEEYINLRSSANYDYMARGVNSVNCFLSVLKVFKYLSFIPTFRVLTSTVSGAVEELMGLFVMIAILLFGGSLAFTIAFGTLLRHYSVLINSFYALMGIFTLKFDAEEIYDGNRVLGPLFFLCFVSLIILVIMHMLIACFANAYIQQKESYLHAKEMKLQTLGADIRDHILHNILFTTPVLGPRIFRPLYRYYVSVMKHSSGGSRESQISEANKRNSIQVKSAQESKKIPDSTARIHPIADASPQPNDPPERTSQDAKELHEKITQIDADFSALVKDVEKRLRELEKSSISAQEVHELAAFLNSLNALEDDLRANLQK
;
A
#
# COMPACT_ATOMS: atom_id res chain seq x y z
N MET A 1 -48.78 -10.55 30.87
CA MET A 1 -47.35 -10.69 30.51
C MET A 1 -47.00 -10.02 29.18
N PHE A 2 -47.81 -10.16 28.11
CA PHE A 2 -47.58 -9.53 26.79
C PHE A 2 -47.56 -7.98 26.77
N LYS A 3 -48.42 -7.30 27.54
CA LYS A 3 -48.42 -5.82 27.62
C LYS A 3 -47.11 -5.25 28.18
N SER A 4 -46.50 -5.92 29.16
CA SER A 4 -45.24 -5.46 29.77
C SER A 4 -44.07 -5.54 28.78
N GLY A 5 -44.00 -6.61 27.98
CA GLY A 5 -42.97 -6.76 26.94
C GLY A 5 -43.08 -5.71 25.83
N ALA A 6 -44.29 -5.36 25.40
CA ALA A 6 -44.52 -4.32 24.40
C ALA A 6 -44.09 -2.93 24.90
N SER A 7 -44.44 -2.60 26.15
CA SER A 7 -44.02 -1.33 26.78
C SER A 7 -42.51 -1.23 26.94
N VAL A 8 -41.83 -2.31 27.36
CA VAL A 8 -40.37 -2.34 27.48
C VAL A 8 -39.70 -2.18 26.12
N GLY A 9 -40.20 -2.85 25.07
CA GLY A 9 -39.66 -2.72 23.71
C GLY A 9 -39.73 -1.28 23.19
N LEU A 10 -40.85 -0.59 23.43
CA LEU A 10 -41.05 0.79 23.01
C LEU A 10 -40.10 1.75 23.76
N ILE A 11 -39.90 1.54 25.06
CA ILE A 11 -38.94 2.32 25.87
C ILE A 11 -37.52 2.16 25.32
N VAL A 12 -37.08 0.93 25.06
CA VAL A 12 -35.74 0.64 24.51
C VAL A 12 -35.55 1.29 23.14
N GLU A 13 -36.58 1.26 22.30
CA GLU A 13 -36.56 1.89 20.99
C GLU A 13 -36.45 3.42 21.08
N CYS A 14 -37.23 4.06 21.95
CA CYS A 14 -37.12 5.50 22.19
C CYS A 14 -35.72 5.90 22.67
N VAL A 15 -35.13 5.13 23.60
CA VAL A 15 -33.77 5.37 24.09
C VAL A 15 -32.75 5.20 22.96
N LEU A 16 -32.89 4.17 22.12
CA LEU A 16 -32.02 3.95 20.97
C LEU A 16 -32.05 5.13 20.00
N TYR A 17 -33.23 5.62 19.63
CA TYR A 17 -33.32 6.77 18.73
C TYR A 17 -32.83 8.08 19.35
N LEU A 18 -32.95 8.26 20.66
CA LEU A 18 -32.34 9.39 21.36
C LEU A 18 -30.81 9.34 21.23
N VAL A 19 -30.21 8.17 21.45
CA VAL A 19 -28.77 7.95 21.26
C VAL A 19 -28.35 8.20 19.81
N VAL A 20 -29.12 7.71 18.83
CA VAL A 20 -28.86 7.97 17.40
C VAL A 20 -28.96 9.46 17.08
N LEU A 21 -29.97 10.17 17.60
CA LEU A 21 -30.16 11.61 17.40
C LEU A 21 -29.01 12.43 18.01
N HIS A 22 -28.52 12.04 19.19
CA HIS A 22 -27.33 12.63 19.79
C HIS A 22 -26.10 12.41 18.88
N HIS A 23 -25.87 11.19 18.39
CA HIS A 23 -24.78 10.90 17.47
C HIS A 23 -24.89 11.67 16.16
N ALA A 24 -26.10 11.80 15.60
CA ALA A 24 -26.37 12.59 14.40
C ALA A 24 -26.05 14.08 14.62
N SER A 25 -26.45 14.63 15.77
CA SER A 25 -26.17 16.01 16.14
C SER A 25 -24.67 16.28 16.29
N VAL A 26 -23.93 15.34 16.91
CA VAL A 26 -22.47 15.43 17.05
C VAL A 26 -21.79 15.33 15.69
N ALA A 27 -22.19 14.39 14.84
CA ALA A 27 -21.64 14.22 13.49
C ALA A 27 -21.89 15.48 12.65
N PHE A 28 -23.11 16.00 12.65
CA PHE A 28 -23.49 17.21 11.93
C PHE A 28 -22.69 18.43 12.38
N ARG A 29 -22.53 18.64 13.70
CA ARG A 29 -21.69 19.73 14.23
C ARG A 29 -20.23 19.61 13.77
N ARG A 30 -19.67 18.40 13.79
CA ARG A 30 -18.27 18.15 13.35
C ARG A 30 -18.08 18.36 11.86
N VAL A 31 -19.03 17.92 11.04
CA VAL A 31 -19.02 18.18 9.59
C VAL A 31 -19.07 19.70 9.33
N ARG A 32 -19.88 20.43 10.11
CA ARG A 32 -20.02 21.89 9.94
C ARG A 32 -18.79 22.69 10.38
N THR A 33 -18.04 22.23 11.38
CA THR A 33 -16.82 22.93 11.85
C THR A 33 -15.58 22.55 11.06
N VAL A 34 -15.39 21.26 10.75
CA VAL A 34 -14.19 20.73 10.08
C VAL A 34 -14.34 20.73 8.55
N GLY A 35 -15.57 20.77 8.04
CA GLY A 35 -15.87 20.70 6.60
C GLY A 35 -15.53 19.33 6.01
N ILE A 36 -15.17 19.32 4.71
CA ILE A 36 -14.87 18.10 3.94
C ILE A 36 -13.74 17.26 4.56
N LYS A 37 -12.81 17.89 5.32
CA LYS A 37 -11.73 17.19 6.03
C LYS A 37 -12.24 16.18 7.06
N TYR A 38 -13.49 16.29 7.53
CA TYR A 38 -14.11 15.30 8.40
C TYR A 38 -14.12 13.89 7.78
N TYR A 39 -14.28 13.81 6.46
CA TYR A 39 -14.34 12.56 5.70
C TYR A 39 -12.98 11.99 5.29
N ALA A 40 -11.89 12.70 5.58
CA ALA A 40 -10.53 12.16 5.38
C ALA A 40 -10.29 10.90 6.24
N VAL A 41 -10.99 10.77 7.37
CA VAL A 41 -10.97 9.56 8.19
C VAL A 41 -12.07 8.61 7.72
N ARG A 42 -11.71 7.53 7.01
CA ARG A 42 -12.64 6.53 6.44
C ARG A 42 -13.66 5.98 7.44
N ALA A 43 -13.25 5.80 8.70
CA ALA A 43 -14.14 5.31 9.77
C ALA A 43 -15.25 6.30 10.18
N ASN A 44 -15.21 7.55 9.73
CA ASN A 44 -16.31 8.50 9.92
C ASN A 44 -17.41 8.31 8.85
N ILE A 45 -17.03 7.97 7.61
CA ILE A 45 -17.98 7.68 6.52
C ILE A 45 -18.90 6.52 6.91
N VAL A 46 -18.34 5.41 7.39
CA VAL A 46 -19.11 4.23 7.81
C VAL A 46 -20.08 4.56 8.95
N ASN A 47 -19.67 5.42 9.89
CA ASN A 47 -20.54 5.85 10.99
C ASN A 47 -21.70 6.72 10.49
N ASP A 48 -21.44 7.64 9.57
CA ASP A 48 -22.48 8.51 9.02
C ASP A 48 -23.48 7.73 8.17
N ILE A 49 -23.03 6.75 7.37
CA ILE A 49 -23.90 5.84 6.61
C ILE A 49 -24.82 5.07 7.57
N ASN A 50 -24.28 4.54 8.67
CA ASN A 50 -25.07 3.82 9.66
C ASN A 50 -26.16 4.73 10.29
N ILE A 51 -25.81 5.98 10.63
CA ILE A 51 -26.78 6.96 11.14
C ILE A 51 -27.89 7.23 10.12
N VAL A 52 -27.55 7.41 8.83
CA VAL A 52 -28.54 7.63 7.76
C VAL A 52 -29.50 6.45 7.68
N PHE A 53 -28.99 5.22 7.70
CA PHE A 53 -29.84 4.05 7.64
C PHE A 53 -30.74 3.89 8.89
N PHE A 54 -30.32 4.31 10.09
CA PHE A 54 -31.23 4.36 11.24
C PHE A 54 -32.41 5.31 10.99
N PHE A 55 -32.18 6.47 10.36
CA PHE A 55 -33.27 7.37 9.97
C PHE A 55 -34.14 6.79 8.85
N VAL A 56 -33.57 6.04 7.90
CA VAL A 56 -34.35 5.32 6.88
C VAL A 56 -35.27 4.28 7.53
N VAL A 57 -34.78 3.50 8.50
CA VAL A 57 -35.61 2.56 9.26
C VAL A 57 -36.72 3.29 10.03
N LEU A 58 -36.41 4.43 10.66
CA LEU A 58 -37.42 5.24 11.34
C LEU A 58 -38.49 5.74 10.36
N ALA A 59 -38.10 6.23 9.18
CA ALA A 59 -39.02 6.69 8.15
C ALA A 59 -39.92 5.53 7.66
N LEU A 60 -39.35 4.36 7.40
CA LEU A 60 -40.12 3.16 7.03
C LEU A 60 -41.08 2.74 8.14
N ARG A 61 -40.69 2.84 9.41
CA ARG A 61 -41.58 2.56 10.55
C ARG A 61 -42.73 3.56 10.65
N VAL A 62 -42.47 4.85 10.44
CA VAL A 62 -43.54 5.86 10.38
C VAL A 62 -44.50 5.54 9.24
N LEU A 63 -43.99 5.14 8.06
CA LEU A 63 -44.83 4.73 6.92
C LEU A 63 -45.69 3.49 7.21
N ILE A 64 -45.21 2.55 8.02
CA ILE A 64 -46.00 1.41 8.50
C ILE A 64 -47.22 1.92 9.29
N TYR A 65 -47.00 2.80 10.28
CA TYR A 65 -48.07 3.32 11.13
C TYR A 65 -49.06 4.20 10.37
N THR A 66 -48.61 5.00 9.41
CA THR A 66 -49.52 5.82 8.58
C THR A 66 -50.33 4.98 7.59
N SER A 67 -49.79 3.83 7.15
CA SER A 67 -50.46 2.94 6.20
C SER A 67 -51.38 1.92 6.89
N LEU A 68 -51.29 1.80 8.22
CA LEU A 68 -52.14 0.90 8.99
C LEU A 68 -53.50 1.59 9.27
N PRO A 69 -54.64 0.95 8.96
CA PRO A 69 -55.92 1.49 9.35
C PRO A 69 -56.06 1.48 10.88
N HIS A 70 -56.72 2.52 11.40
CA HIS A 70 -56.88 2.71 12.84
C HIS A 70 -57.96 1.79 13.43
N GLU A 71 -58.88 1.30 12.59
CA GLU A 71 -59.96 0.39 12.97
C GLU A 71 -59.91 -0.86 12.10
N PHE A 72 -60.07 -2.03 12.73
CA PHE A 72 -60.18 -3.31 12.07
C PHE A 72 -61.66 -3.69 12.06
N ASN A 73 -62.31 -3.55 10.91
CA ASN A 73 -63.67 -4.05 10.71
C ASN A 73 -63.59 -5.51 10.21
N ASP A 74 -64.33 -6.41 10.85
CA ASP A 74 -64.31 -7.85 10.51
C ASP A 74 -65.02 -8.14 9.17
N GLU A 75 -65.86 -7.23 8.68
CA GLU A 75 -66.69 -7.44 7.48
C GLU A 75 -66.06 -6.89 6.18
N GLU A 76 -64.95 -6.16 6.24
CA GLU A 76 -64.33 -5.52 5.07
C GLU A 76 -62.89 -6.01 4.83
N TYR A 77 -62.52 -6.20 3.56
CA TYR A 77 -61.14 -6.55 3.19
C TYR A 77 -60.19 -5.37 3.46
N ILE A 78 -59.30 -5.55 4.44
CA ILE A 78 -58.24 -4.59 4.75
C ILE A 78 -56.95 -4.94 4.01
N ASN A 79 -56.48 -4.02 3.17
CA ASN A 79 -55.23 -4.19 2.44
C ASN A 79 -54.00 -3.91 3.33
N LEU A 80 -53.42 -4.97 3.90
CA LEU A 80 -52.19 -4.90 4.71
C LEU A 80 -50.89 -5.00 3.88
N ARG A 81 -50.98 -5.14 2.55
CA ARG A 81 -49.82 -5.42 1.69
C ARG A 81 -48.77 -4.32 1.78
N SER A 82 -49.19 -3.06 1.73
CA SER A 82 -48.27 -1.92 1.79
C SER A 82 -47.54 -1.86 3.14
N SER A 83 -48.28 -2.01 4.24
CA SER A 83 -47.72 -2.04 5.60
C SER A 83 -46.74 -3.21 5.78
N ALA A 84 -47.10 -4.41 5.31
CA ALA A 84 -46.23 -5.57 5.35
C ALA A 84 -44.95 -5.40 4.49
N ASN A 85 -45.06 -4.74 3.32
CA ASN A 85 -43.90 -4.46 2.48
C ASN A 85 -42.93 -3.47 3.15
N TYR A 86 -43.44 -2.42 3.79
CA TYR A 86 -42.60 -1.50 4.56
C TYR A 86 -41.94 -2.19 5.76
N ASP A 87 -42.62 -3.11 6.46
CA ASP A 87 -42.01 -3.93 7.52
C ASP A 87 -40.89 -4.82 6.97
N TYR A 88 -41.12 -5.48 5.84
CA TYR A 88 -40.12 -6.31 5.18
C TYR A 88 -38.86 -5.50 4.81
N MET A 89 -39.04 -4.33 4.19
CA MET A 89 -37.94 -3.42 3.85
C MET A 89 -37.24 -2.88 5.11
N ALA A 90 -38.00 -2.49 6.13
CA ALA A 90 -37.44 -1.98 7.39
C ALA A 90 -36.57 -3.03 8.08
N ARG A 91 -37.01 -4.30 8.12
CA ARG A 91 -36.20 -5.42 8.64
C ARG A 91 -34.93 -5.64 7.83
N GLY A 92 -35.03 -5.55 6.50
CA GLY A 92 -33.89 -5.64 5.59
C GLY A 92 -32.84 -4.54 5.83
N VAL A 93 -33.26 -3.29 5.95
CA VAL A 93 -32.33 -2.18 6.25
C VAL A 93 -31.78 -2.30 7.68
N ASN A 94 -32.62 -2.71 8.64
CA ASN A 94 -32.20 -2.88 10.02
C ASN A 94 -31.17 -4.00 10.22
N SER A 95 -31.22 -5.07 9.42
CA SER A 95 -30.19 -6.13 9.46
C SER A 95 -28.82 -5.60 8.99
N VAL A 96 -28.81 -4.78 7.94
CA VAL A 96 -27.60 -4.09 7.48
C VAL A 96 -27.09 -3.11 8.54
N ASN A 97 -27.97 -2.39 9.23
CA ASN A 97 -27.58 -1.52 10.35
C ASN A 97 -26.94 -2.27 11.50
N CYS A 98 -27.50 -3.43 11.85
CA CYS A 98 -26.92 -4.29 12.88
C CYS A 98 -25.49 -4.67 12.49
N PHE A 99 -25.28 -5.10 11.23
CA PHE A 99 -23.96 -5.44 10.71
C PHE A 99 -22.99 -4.25 10.73
N LEU A 100 -23.40 -3.07 10.24
CA LEU A 100 -22.58 -1.85 10.28
C LEU A 100 -22.25 -1.40 11.71
N SER A 101 -23.18 -1.61 12.64
CA SER A 101 -22.99 -1.29 14.06
C SER A 101 -21.96 -2.21 14.72
N VAL A 102 -21.93 -3.49 14.34
CA VAL A 102 -20.85 -4.42 14.74
C VAL A 102 -19.52 -3.99 14.13
N LEU A 103 -19.49 -3.60 12.84
CA LEU A 103 -18.26 -3.12 12.21
C LEU A 103 -17.67 -1.86 12.90
N LYS A 104 -18.53 -1.03 13.49
CA LYS A 104 -18.10 0.15 14.28
C LYS A 104 -17.19 -0.24 15.45
N VAL A 105 -17.31 -1.46 15.99
CA VAL A 105 -16.48 -1.97 17.09
C VAL A 105 -15.00 -1.97 16.69
N PHE A 106 -14.66 -2.32 15.44
CA PHE A 106 -13.27 -2.28 14.95
C PHE A 106 -12.61 -0.90 15.06
N LYS A 107 -13.39 0.18 14.91
CA LYS A 107 -12.89 1.55 15.12
C LYS A 107 -12.41 1.76 16.56
N TYR A 108 -13.15 1.25 17.53
CA TYR A 108 -12.79 1.39 18.95
C TYR A 108 -11.67 0.43 19.36
N LEU A 109 -11.57 -0.75 18.73
CA LEU A 109 -10.45 -1.66 18.94
C LEU A 109 -9.10 -1.06 18.50
N SER A 110 -9.09 -0.08 17.59
CA SER A 110 -7.87 0.63 17.17
C SER A 110 -7.17 1.41 18.31
N PHE A 111 -7.79 1.51 19.49
CA PHE A 111 -7.10 1.96 20.70
C PHE A 111 -5.94 1.02 21.07
N ILE A 112 -6.11 -0.28 20.85
CA ILE A 112 -5.07 -1.30 21.06
C ILE A 112 -4.05 -1.22 19.91
N PRO A 113 -2.74 -1.09 20.20
CA PRO A 113 -1.69 -0.96 19.18
C PRO A 113 -1.72 -2.05 18.10
N THR A 114 -1.94 -3.31 18.48
CA THR A 114 -2.00 -4.46 17.55
C THR A 114 -3.12 -4.29 16.51
N PHE A 115 -4.33 -3.95 16.97
CA PHE A 115 -5.47 -3.74 16.08
C PHE A 115 -5.33 -2.48 15.22
N ARG A 116 -4.62 -1.46 15.72
CA ARG A 116 -4.31 -0.24 14.95
C ARG A 116 -3.43 -0.56 13.74
N VAL A 117 -2.37 -1.34 13.93
CA VAL A 117 -1.50 -1.79 12.84
C VAL A 117 -2.30 -2.58 11.83
N LEU A 118 -3.06 -3.60 12.28
CA LEU A 118 -3.88 -4.43 11.38
C LEU A 118 -4.88 -3.59 10.57
N THR A 119 -5.60 -2.69 11.22
CA THR A 119 -6.58 -1.81 10.55
C THR A 119 -5.90 -0.87 9.56
N SER A 120 -4.72 -0.32 9.91
CA SER A 120 -3.95 0.54 9.01
C SER A 120 -3.47 -0.21 7.78
N THR A 121 -2.97 -1.44 7.95
CA THR A 121 -2.51 -2.30 6.85
C THR A 121 -3.65 -2.65 5.91
N VAL A 122 -4.78 -3.13 6.45
CA VAL A 122 -5.97 -3.43 5.64
C VAL A 122 -6.41 -2.18 4.89
N SER A 123 -6.46 -1.05 5.57
CA SER A 123 -6.93 0.20 4.99
C SER A 123 -6.00 0.77 3.92
N GLY A 124 -4.69 0.49 3.98
CA GLY A 124 -3.73 0.82 2.93
C GLY A 124 -3.86 -0.12 1.72
N ALA A 125 -4.11 -1.41 1.95
CA ALA A 125 -4.28 -2.39 0.87
C ALA A 125 -5.57 -2.22 0.07
N VAL A 126 -6.61 -1.58 0.63
CA VAL A 126 -7.90 -1.37 -0.05
C VAL A 126 -7.73 -0.66 -1.39
N GLU A 127 -6.88 0.36 -1.48
CA GLU A 127 -6.72 1.14 -2.72
C GLU A 127 -6.17 0.29 -3.88
N GLU A 128 -5.24 -0.63 -3.58
CA GLU A 128 -4.73 -1.61 -4.56
C GLU A 128 -5.80 -2.66 -4.89
N LEU A 129 -6.56 -3.12 -3.89
CA LEU A 129 -7.59 -4.14 -4.05
C LEU A 129 -8.81 -3.65 -4.86
N MET A 130 -9.13 -2.35 -4.78
CA MET A 130 -10.22 -1.76 -5.55
C MET A 130 -9.99 -1.88 -7.06
N GLY A 131 -8.74 -1.73 -7.52
CA GLY A 131 -8.39 -1.90 -8.94
C GLY A 131 -8.65 -3.32 -9.43
N LEU A 132 -8.28 -4.33 -8.64
CA LEU A 132 -8.63 -5.73 -8.92
C LEU A 132 -10.14 -5.92 -8.97
N PHE A 133 -10.86 -5.41 -7.97
CA PHE A 133 -12.30 -5.62 -7.85
C PHE A 133 -13.04 -5.07 -9.06
N VAL A 134 -12.65 -3.89 -9.56
CA VAL A 134 -13.21 -3.30 -10.79
C VAL A 134 -12.96 -4.19 -12.00
N MET A 135 -11.74 -4.70 -12.18
CA MET A 135 -11.41 -5.59 -13.29
C MET A 135 -12.24 -6.89 -13.23
N ILE A 136 -12.34 -7.52 -12.05
CA ILE A 136 -13.19 -8.70 -11.83
C ILE A 136 -14.66 -8.38 -12.11
N ALA A 137 -15.16 -7.23 -11.66
CA ALA A 137 -16.56 -6.83 -11.88
C ALA A 137 -16.89 -6.68 -13.37
N ILE A 138 -15.99 -6.08 -14.16
CA ILE A 138 -16.16 -5.96 -15.62
C ILE A 138 -16.21 -7.34 -16.28
N LEU A 139 -15.31 -8.25 -15.89
CA LEU A 139 -15.28 -9.62 -16.42
C LEU A 139 -16.51 -10.42 -16.03
N LEU A 140 -16.95 -10.33 -14.78
CA LEU A 140 -18.19 -10.98 -14.33
C LEU A 140 -19.42 -10.42 -15.03
N PHE A 141 -19.47 -9.10 -15.23
CA PHE A 141 -20.57 -8.47 -15.94
C PHE A 141 -20.59 -8.90 -17.41
N GLY A 142 -19.46 -8.81 -18.12
CA GLY A 142 -19.33 -9.27 -19.50
C GLY A 142 -19.59 -10.77 -19.66
N GLY A 143 -19.07 -11.59 -18.75
CA GLY A 143 -19.34 -13.02 -18.68
C GLY A 143 -20.82 -13.30 -18.43
N SER A 144 -21.45 -12.63 -17.48
CA SER A 144 -22.87 -12.81 -17.19
C SER A 144 -23.75 -12.46 -18.39
N LEU A 145 -23.42 -11.43 -19.17
CA LEU A 145 -24.09 -11.11 -20.43
C LEU A 145 -23.91 -12.24 -21.46
N ALA A 146 -22.67 -12.68 -21.67
CA ALA A 146 -22.36 -13.72 -22.64
C ALA A 146 -23.05 -15.06 -22.31
N PHE A 147 -23.04 -15.48 -21.04
CA PHE A 147 -23.71 -16.69 -20.57
C PHE A 147 -25.23 -16.58 -20.62
N THR A 148 -25.80 -15.40 -20.34
CA THR A 148 -27.25 -15.19 -20.48
C THR A 148 -27.69 -15.33 -21.93
N ILE A 149 -26.90 -14.82 -22.88
CA ILE A 149 -27.20 -14.94 -24.32
C ILE A 149 -27.00 -16.38 -24.81
N ALA A 150 -25.93 -17.04 -24.40
CA ALA A 150 -25.60 -18.39 -24.86
C ALA A 150 -26.48 -19.49 -24.24
N PHE A 151 -26.80 -19.38 -22.95
CA PHE A 151 -27.43 -20.45 -22.17
C PHE A 151 -28.75 -20.04 -21.48
N GLY A 152 -29.20 -18.79 -21.61
CA GLY A 152 -30.37 -18.30 -20.86
C GLY A 152 -31.69 -18.96 -21.21
N THR A 153 -31.82 -19.53 -22.42
CA THR A 153 -33.00 -20.34 -22.81
C THR A 153 -32.87 -21.82 -22.44
N LEU A 154 -31.66 -22.29 -22.14
CA LEU A 154 -31.35 -23.69 -21.89
C LEU A 154 -31.28 -24.01 -20.39
N LEU A 155 -30.70 -23.10 -19.59
CA LEU A 155 -30.43 -23.30 -18.18
C LEU A 155 -31.08 -22.21 -17.32
N ARG A 156 -31.73 -22.61 -16.23
CA ARG A 156 -32.42 -21.69 -15.32
C ARG A 156 -31.46 -20.74 -14.61
N HIS A 157 -30.26 -21.21 -14.27
CA HIS A 157 -29.23 -20.40 -13.62
C HIS A 157 -28.75 -19.23 -14.48
N TYR A 158 -28.88 -19.33 -15.81
CA TYR A 158 -28.43 -18.30 -16.75
C TYR A 158 -29.59 -17.51 -17.39
N SER A 159 -30.83 -17.73 -16.93
CA SER A 159 -32.05 -17.17 -17.55
C SER A 159 -32.15 -15.64 -17.50
N VAL A 160 -31.60 -15.01 -16.45
CA VAL A 160 -31.63 -13.57 -16.24
C VAL A 160 -30.23 -13.12 -15.85
N LEU A 161 -29.82 -11.94 -16.31
CA LEU A 161 -28.49 -11.37 -16.07
C LEU A 161 -28.04 -11.45 -14.61
N ILE A 162 -28.93 -11.14 -13.67
CA ILE A 162 -28.61 -11.17 -12.23
C ILE A 162 -28.39 -12.60 -11.72
N ASN A 163 -29.17 -13.57 -12.21
CA ASN A 163 -29.02 -14.98 -11.87
C ASN A 163 -27.71 -15.52 -12.45
N SER A 164 -27.41 -15.17 -13.71
CA SER A 164 -26.13 -15.47 -14.34
C SER A 164 -24.99 -14.90 -13.52
N PHE A 165 -25.05 -13.63 -13.10
CA PHE A 165 -24.03 -13.01 -12.27
C PHE A 165 -23.77 -13.83 -10.99
N TYR A 166 -24.82 -14.27 -10.29
CA TYR A 166 -24.68 -15.13 -9.11
C TYR A 166 -24.08 -16.50 -9.45
N ALA A 167 -24.48 -17.11 -10.56
CA ALA A 167 -23.93 -18.39 -11.02
C ALA A 167 -22.43 -18.27 -11.34
N LEU A 168 -21.99 -17.20 -12.02
CA LEU A 168 -20.59 -16.97 -12.34
C LEU A 168 -19.76 -16.60 -11.08
N MET A 169 -20.36 -15.95 -10.08
CA MET A 169 -19.72 -15.75 -8.77
C MET A 169 -19.38 -17.08 -8.07
N GLY A 170 -20.13 -18.15 -8.34
CA GLY A 170 -19.85 -19.51 -7.87
C GLY A 170 -18.46 -20.03 -8.26
N ILE A 171 -17.88 -19.51 -9.35
CA ILE A 171 -16.54 -19.90 -9.83
C ILE A 171 -15.46 -19.53 -8.81
N PHE A 172 -15.58 -18.41 -8.09
CA PHE A 172 -14.64 -18.06 -7.02
C PHE A 172 -14.69 -19.03 -5.84
N THR A 173 -15.86 -19.62 -5.59
CA THR A 173 -16.06 -20.60 -4.53
C THR A 173 -15.74 -22.02 -5.03
N LEU A 174 -15.33 -22.19 -6.30
CA LEU A 174 -15.22 -23.48 -7.00
C LEU A 174 -16.52 -24.31 -6.95
N LYS A 175 -17.67 -23.64 -6.78
CA LYS A 175 -19.01 -24.26 -6.77
C LYS A 175 -19.70 -23.92 -8.07
N PHE A 176 -19.34 -24.64 -9.13
CA PHE A 176 -19.98 -24.53 -10.44
C PHE A 176 -20.37 -25.92 -10.93
N ASP A 177 -21.52 -26.02 -11.59
CA ASP A 177 -22.00 -27.26 -12.18
C ASP A 177 -21.57 -27.31 -13.65
N ALA A 178 -20.48 -28.04 -13.92
CA ALA A 178 -19.96 -28.20 -15.27
C ALA A 178 -20.83 -29.13 -16.11
N GLU A 179 -21.53 -30.06 -15.47
CA GLU A 179 -22.36 -31.06 -16.13
C GLU A 179 -23.59 -30.38 -16.73
N GLU A 180 -24.22 -29.46 -15.99
CA GLU A 180 -25.37 -28.70 -16.47
C GLU A 180 -25.05 -27.88 -17.74
N ILE A 181 -23.87 -27.25 -17.77
CA ILE A 181 -23.41 -26.45 -18.92
C ILE A 181 -23.09 -27.35 -20.12
N TYR A 182 -22.50 -28.52 -19.88
CA TYR A 182 -22.20 -29.51 -20.91
C TYR A 182 -23.49 -30.07 -21.54
N ASP A 183 -24.48 -30.39 -20.71
CA ASP A 183 -25.76 -30.93 -21.15
C ASP A 183 -26.59 -29.92 -21.94
N GLY A 184 -26.50 -28.63 -21.59
CA GLY A 184 -27.15 -27.56 -22.35
C GLY A 184 -26.59 -27.42 -23.76
N ASN A 185 -25.27 -27.39 -23.92
CA ASN A 185 -24.63 -27.39 -25.23
C ASN A 185 -23.25 -28.05 -25.18
N ARG A 186 -23.16 -29.25 -25.76
CA ARG A 186 -21.96 -30.11 -25.73
C ARG A 186 -20.70 -29.49 -26.34
N VAL A 187 -20.85 -28.47 -27.20
CA VAL A 187 -19.72 -27.79 -27.86
C VAL A 187 -19.49 -26.41 -27.25
N LEU A 188 -20.54 -25.59 -27.21
CA LEU A 188 -20.44 -24.20 -26.76
C LEU A 188 -20.18 -24.11 -25.25
N GLY A 189 -20.77 -25.03 -24.47
CA GLY A 189 -20.65 -25.11 -23.02
C GLY A 189 -19.20 -25.22 -22.55
N PRO A 190 -18.49 -26.31 -22.91
CA PRO A 190 -17.08 -26.49 -22.56
C PRO A 190 -16.17 -25.37 -23.06
N LEU A 191 -16.44 -24.83 -24.26
CA LEU A 191 -15.63 -23.75 -24.83
C LEU A 191 -15.79 -22.44 -24.04
N PHE A 192 -17.03 -22.04 -23.73
CA PHE A 192 -17.30 -20.86 -22.91
C PHE A 192 -16.77 -21.04 -21.49
N PHE A 193 -16.96 -22.23 -20.93
CA PHE A 193 -16.46 -22.57 -19.60
C PHE A 193 -14.93 -22.46 -19.55
N LEU A 194 -14.22 -23.13 -20.47
CA LEU A 194 -12.77 -23.09 -20.52
C LEU A 194 -12.26 -21.66 -20.71
N CYS A 195 -12.82 -20.92 -21.67
CA CYS A 195 -12.43 -19.55 -21.93
C CYS A 195 -12.64 -18.65 -20.71
N PHE A 196 -13.82 -18.72 -20.08
CA PHE A 196 -14.15 -17.85 -18.96
C PHE A 196 -13.34 -18.18 -17.69
N VAL A 197 -13.19 -19.47 -17.36
CA VAL A 197 -12.36 -19.90 -16.23
C VAL A 197 -10.91 -19.55 -16.46
N SER A 198 -10.37 -19.77 -17.66
CA SER A 198 -9.00 -19.34 -17.99
C SER A 198 -8.83 -17.83 -17.86
N LEU A 199 -9.79 -17.02 -18.33
CA LEU A 199 -9.72 -15.56 -18.19
C LEU A 199 -9.71 -15.11 -16.72
N ILE A 200 -10.58 -15.68 -15.87
CA ILE A 200 -10.59 -15.37 -14.44
C ILE A 200 -9.26 -15.77 -13.79
N ILE A 201 -8.74 -16.97 -14.09
CA ILE A 201 -7.46 -17.42 -13.54
C ILE A 201 -6.32 -16.51 -13.99
N LEU A 202 -6.25 -16.14 -15.27
CA LEU A 202 -5.23 -15.22 -15.79
C LEU A 202 -5.29 -13.86 -15.11
N VAL A 203 -6.49 -13.35 -14.84
CA VAL A 203 -6.71 -12.06 -14.17
C VAL A 203 -6.27 -12.11 -12.72
N ILE A 204 -6.64 -13.17 -11.99
CA ILE A 204 -6.18 -13.40 -10.62
C ILE A 204 -4.65 -13.55 -10.61
N MET A 205 -4.08 -14.33 -11.53
CA MET A 205 -2.62 -14.54 -11.63
C MET A 205 -1.88 -13.24 -11.93
N HIS A 206 -2.34 -12.44 -12.90
CA HIS A 206 -1.73 -11.16 -13.21
C HIS A 206 -1.72 -10.23 -11.98
N MET A 207 -2.79 -10.26 -11.18
CA MET A 207 -2.83 -9.51 -9.93
C MET A 207 -1.91 -10.09 -8.84
N LEU A 208 -1.81 -11.42 -8.70
CA LEU A 208 -0.85 -12.03 -7.79
C LEU A 208 0.58 -11.63 -8.14
N ILE A 209 0.93 -11.64 -9.43
CA ILE A 209 2.23 -11.18 -9.93
C ILE A 209 2.45 -9.69 -9.58
N ALA A 210 1.45 -8.84 -9.80
CA ALA A 210 1.53 -7.43 -9.44
C ALA A 210 1.73 -7.22 -7.92
N CYS A 211 1.01 -7.99 -7.09
CA CYS A 211 1.18 -7.96 -5.63
C CYS A 211 2.59 -8.40 -5.22
N PHE A 212 3.12 -9.47 -5.80
CA PHE A 212 4.50 -9.92 -5.53
C PHE A 212 5.54 -8.90 -5.99
N ALA A 213 5.33 -8.29 -7.16
CA ALA A 213 6.20 -7.23 -7.66
C ALA A 213 6.20 -6.02 -6.72
N ASN A 214 5.04 -5.55 -6.27
CA ASN A 214 4.92 -4.45 -5.31
C ASN A 214 5.60 -4.78 -3.98
N ALA A 215 5.38 -5.97 -3.44
CA ALA A 215 6.03 -6.42 -2.20
C ALA A 215 7.56 -6.46 -2.35
N TYR A 216 8.06 -6.96 -3.48
CA TYR A 216 9.48 -6.99 -3.78
C TYR A 216 10.09 -5.58 -3.90
N ILE A 217 9.39 -4.65 -4.59
CA ILE A 217 9.81 -3.26 -4.72
C ILE A 217 9.87 -2.59 -3.34
N GLN A 218 8.82 -2.75 -2.52
CA GLN A 218 8.76 -2.17 -1.18
C GLN A 218 9.88 -2.69 -0.26
N GLN A 219 10.20 -3.99 -0.35
CA GLN A 219 11.30 -4.58 0.41
C GLN A 219 12.66 -4.05 -0.08
N LYS A 220 12.84 -3.93 -1.40
CA LYS A 220 14.08 -3.39 -1.99
C LYS A 220 14.30 -1.94 -1.60
N GLU A 221 13.26 -1.11 -1.63
CA GLU A 221 13.32 0.30 -1.22
C GLU A 221 13.70 0.42 0.27
N SER A 222 13.09 -0.40 1.12
CA SER A 222 13.44 -0.46 2.56
C SER A 222 14.89 -0.88 2.79
N TYR A 223 15.41 -1.84 2.01
CA TYR A 223 16.80 -2.28 2.09
C TYR A 223 17.77 -1.19 1.61
N LEU A 224 17.45 -0.50 0.52
CA LEU A 224 18.27 0.61 0.00
C LEU A 224 18.33 1.77 0.99
N HIS A 225 17.19 2.17 1.58
CA HIS A 225 17.18 3.20 2.62
C HIS A 225 17.97 2.81 3.86
N ALA A 226 17.90 1.55 4.29
CA ALA A 226 18.72 1.07 5.41
C ALA A 226 20.23 1.12 5.08
N LYS A 227 20.60 0.82 3.82
CA LYS A 227 21.99 0.92 3.35
C LYS A 227 22.47 2.38 3.29
N GLU A 228 21.66 3.30 2.76
CA GLU A 228 21.96 4.73 2.71
C GLU A 228 22.14 5.32 4.11
N MET A 229 21.26 5.00 5.06
CA MET A 229 21.42 5.44 6.45
C MET A 229 22.73 4.92 7.06
N LYS A 230 23.06 3.64 6.86
CA LYS A 230 24.33 3.07 7.34
C LYS A 230 25.55 3.73 6.70
N LEU A 231 25.52 4.02 5.41
CA LEU A 231 26.62 4.71 4.71
C LEU A 231 26.79 6.14 5.22
N GLN A 232 25.69 6.86 5.50
CA GLN A 232 25.75 8.21 6.05
C GLN A 232 26.26 8.23 7.50
N THR A 233 25.83 7.30 8.35
CA THR A 233 26.33 7.20 9.73
C THR A 233 27.80 6.80 9.76
N LEU A 234 28.19 5.82 8.94
CA LEU A 234 29.58 5.38 8.85
C LEU A 234 30.48 6.51 8.32
N GLY A 235 30.02 7.28 7.32
CA GLY A 235 30.74 8.44 6.82
C GLY A 235 30.88 9.56 7.86
N ALA A 236 29.87 9.80 8.69
CA ALA A 236 29.92 10.76 9.78
C ALA A 236 30.89 10.30 10.89
N ASP A 237 30.86 9.01 11.25
CA ASP A 237 31.72 8.43 12.28
C ASP A 237 33.19 8.39 11.84
N ILE A 238 33.47 8.01 10.58
CA ILE A 238 34.82 8.04 10.00
C ILE A 238 35.34 9.48 9.98
N ARG A 239 34.51 10.44 9.54
CA ARG A 239 34.86 11.85 9.51
C ARG A 239 35.21 12.36 10.91
N ASP A 240 34.36 12.08 11.90
CA ASP A 240 34.57 12.54 13.27
C ASP A 240 35.79 11.87 13.91
N HIS A 241 36.04 10.59 13.62
CA HIS A 241 37.22 9.87 14.08
C HIS A 241 38.51 10.44 13.47
N ILE A 242 38.55 10.71 12.16
CA ILE A 242 39.72 11.30 11.50
C ILE A 242 39.97 12.74 11.98
N LEU A 243 38.92 13.56 12.08
CA LEU A 243 39.04 14.91 12.60
C LEU A 243 39.55 14.92 14.04
N HIS A 244 38.96 14.09 14.90
CA HIS A 244 39.27 14.12 16.33
C HIS A 244 40.60 13.43 16.67
N ASN A 245 40.88 12.25 16.14
CA ASN A 245 42.08 11.46 16.51
C ASN A 245 43.33 11.78 15.70
N ILE A 246 43.21 12.21 14.43
CA ILE A 246 44.39 12.46 13.58
C ILE A 246 44.69 13.95 13.47
N LEU A 247 43.66 14.78 13.24
CA LEU A 247 43.86 16.21 12.95
C LEU A 247 44.04 17.09 14.19
N PHE A 248 43.37 16.78 15.30
CA PHE A 248 43.40 17.61 16.52
C PHE A 248 44.37 17.13 17.61
N THR A 249 44.82 15.87 17.56
CA THR A 249 45.71 15.27 18.59
C THR A 249 47.20 15.53 18.37
N THR A 250 47.60 16.14 17.25
CA THR A 250 49.00 16.51 17.01
C THR A 250 49.40 17.70 17.90
N PRO A 251 50.37 17.53 18.84
CA PRO A 251 50.53 18.40 20.01
C PRO A 251 50.98 19.84 19.73
N VAL A 252 51.40 20.15 18.49
CA VAL A 252 51.88 21.49 18.12
C VAL A 252 51.06 22.12 16.98
N LEU A 253 50.57 21.32 16.03
CA LEU A 253 49.84 21.80 14.85
C LEU A 253 48.32 21.90 15.06
N GLY A 254 47.73 21.06 15.93
CA GLY A 254 46.29 20.99 16.16
C GLY A 254 45.67 22.29 16.70
N PRO A 255 46.19 22.89 17.78
CA PRO A 255 45.60 24.09 18.37
C PRO A 255 45.85 25.37 17.57
N ARG A 256 46.99 25.48 16.88
CA ARG A 256 47.46 26.74 16.28
C ARG A 256 47.05 26.94 14.82
N ILE A 257 46.90 25.87 14.03
CA ILE A 257 46.62 25.97 12.58
C ILE A 257 45.30 25.31 12.25
N PHE A 258 45.06 24.06 12.67
CA PHE A 258 43.89 23.30 12.22
C PHE A 258 42.56 23.76 12.84
N ARG A 259 42.51 24.23 14.09
CA ARG A 259 41.28 24.79 14.68
C ARG A 259 40.75 26.05 13.98
N PRO A 260 41.56 27.09 13.72
CA PRO A 260 41.11 28.27 12.99
C PRO A 260 40.81 27.95 11.52
N LEU A 261 41.60 27.08 10.87
CA LEU A 261 41.37 26.66 9.49
C LEU A 261 40.11 25.81 9.33
N TYR A 262 39.80 24.93 10.30
CA TYR A 262 38.56 24.15 10.31
C TYR A 262 37.33 25.04 10.51
N ARG A 263 37.38 26.01 11.43
CA ARG A 263 36.30 27.01 11.57
C ARG A 263 36.13 27.85 10.31
N TYR A 264 37.25 28.23 9.68
CA TYR A 264 37.24 28.94 8.40
C TYR A 264 36.64 28.08 7.28
N TYR A 265 37.12 26.84 7.11
CA TYR A 265 36.64 25.89 6.11
C TYR A 265 35.16 25.53 6.30
N VAL A 266 34.71 25.28 7.54
CA VAL A 266 33.29 25.08 7.85
C VAL A 266 32.47 26.35 7.58
N SER A 267 33.00 27.55 7.87
CA SER A 267 32.31 28.80 7.52
C SER A 267 32.22 29.00 6.00
N VAL A 268 33.25 28.60 5.25
CA VAL A 268 33.29 28.67 3.77
C VAL A 268 32.40 27.60 3.15
N MET A 269 32.32 26.39 3.70
CA MET A 269 31.35 25.37 3.25
C MET A 269 29.91 25.74 3.61
N LYS A 270 29.69 26.36 4.77
CA LYS A 270 28.39 26.91 5.17
C LYS A 270 27.98 28.09 4.28
N HIS A 271 28.94 28.85 3.74
CA HIS A 271 28.71 29.88 2.73
C HIS A 271 28.61 29.34 1.29
N SER A 272 29.33 28.27 0.94
CA SER A 272 29.30 27.62 -0.38
C SER A 272 28.06 26.74 -0.58
N SER A 273 27.56 26.12 0.49
CA SER A 273 26.30 25.36 0.53
C SER A 273 25.11 26.17 1.07
N GLY A 274 25.25 27.49 1.24
CA GLY A 274 24.27 28.28 1.97
C GLY A 274 24.22 29.76 1.61
N GLY A 275 24.14 30.05 0.30
CA GLY A 275 23.80 31.39 -0.21
C GLY A 275 22.41 31.52 -0.84
N SER A 276 21.78 30.41 -1.29
CA SER A 276 20.50 30.49 -2.03
C SER A 276 19.54 29.31 -1.87
N ARG A 277 19.82 28.29 -1.04
CA ARG A 277 19.00 27.05 -0.98
C ARG A 277 18.14 26.88 0.27
N GLU A 278 18.50 27.35 1.46
CA GLU A 278 17.65 27.13 2.66
C GLU A 278 16.44 28.07 2.74
N SER A 279 16.56 29.32 2.28
CA SER A 279 15.41 30.24 2.19
C SER A 279 14.47 29.90 1.03
N GLN A 280 15.00 29.31 -0.06
CA GLN A 280 14.20 28.84 -1.18
C GLN A 280 13.60 27.46 -0.94
N ILE A 281 14.18 26.57 -0.13
CA ILE A 281 13.57 25.27 0.21
C ILE A 281 12.41 25.43 1.18
N SER A 282 12.40 26.47 2.04
CA SER A 282 11.23 26.77 2.89
C SER A 282 10.07 27.39 2.09
N GLU A 283 10.35 28.28 1.12
CA GLU A 283 9.32 28.81 0.21
C GLU A 283 8.93 27.85 -0.93
N ALA A 284 9.84 26.99 -1.40
CA ALA A 284 9.58 25.94 -2.40
C ALA A 284 8.92 24.72 -1.78
N ASN A 285 9.12 24.39 -0.50
CA ASN A 285 8.29 23.39 0.19
C ASN A 285 6.90 23.94 0.54
N LYS A 286 6.77 25.27 0.76
CA LYS A 286 5.45 25.92 0.82
C LYS A 286 4.76 25.98 -0.55
N ARG A 287 5.49 26.26 -1.64
CA ARG A 287 4.95 26.24 -3.01
C ARG A 287 4.69 24.83 -3.54
N ASN A 288 5.53 23.83 -3.23
CA ASN A 288 5.33 22.43 -3.61
C ASN A 288 4.23 21.77 -2.76
N SER A 289 4.04 22.15 -1.49
CA SER A 289 2.86 21.69 -0.74
C SER A 289 1.55 22.36 -1.19
N ILE A 290 1.62 23.50 -1.89
CA ILE A 290 0.50 24.13 -2.59
C ILE A 290 0.32 23.53 -4.00
N GLN A 291 1.39 23.18 -4.73
CA GLN A 291 1.36 22.59 -6.06
C GLN A 291 1.05 21.08 -6.08
N VAL A 292 1.49 20.32 -5.07
CA VAL A 292 1.11 18.90 -4.89
C VAL A 292 -0.35 18.78 -4.49
N LYS A 293 -0.91 19.78 -3.79
CA LYS A 293 -2.36 19.88 -3.54
C LYS A 293 -3.16 20.30 -4.78
N SER A 294 -2.62 21.13 -5.67
CA SER A 294 -3.30 21.49 -6.93
C SER A 294 -3.08 20.49 -8.08
N ALA A 295 -2.01 19.68 -8.04
CA ALA A 295 -1.73 18.62 -9.02
C ALA A 295 -2.49 17.30 -8.70
N GLN A 296 -2.97 17.13 -7.47
CA GLN A 296 -3.94 16.08 -7.13
C GLN A 296 -5.37 16.41 -7.59
N GLU A 297 -5.64 17.64 -8.06
CA GLU A 297 -6.96 18.09 -8.50
C GLU A 297 -7.14 18.12 -10.04
N SER A 298 -6.11 17.76 -10.81
CA SER A 298 -6.21 17.70 -12.27
C SER A 298 -5.56 16.45 -12.85
N LYS A 299 -6.23 15.31 -12.68
CA LYS A 299 -6.06 14.16 -13.59
C LYS A 299 -7.38 13.96 -14.36
N LYS A 300 -7.67 14.90 -15.25
CA LYS A 300 -8.57 14.66 -16.38
C LYS A 300 -7.80 13.86 -17.44
N ILE A 301 -8.52 12.90 -17.98
CA ILE A 301 -8.21 12.05 -19.15
C ILE A 301 -7.65 12.90 -20.29
N PRO A 302 -6.72 12.36 -21.09
CA PRO A 302 -6.99 12.35 -22.52
C PRO A 302 -6.89 10.94 -23.10
N ASP A 303 -7.92 10.65 -23.88
CA ASP A 303 -8.03 9.54 -24.82
C ASP A 303 -6.94 9.57 -25.88
N SER A 304 -6.75 8.39 -26.47
CA SER A 304 -6.24 8.14 -27.82
C SER A 304 -4.74 7.91 -27.99
N THR A 305 -4.41 6.62 -28.13
CA THR A 305 -3.70 5.98 -29.25
C THR A 305 -2.51 6.69 -29.93
N ALA A 306 -1.46 5.87 -30.13
CA ALA A 306 -0.37 5.99 -31.11
C ALA A 306 0.86 6.84 -30.72
N ARG A 307 1.91 6.16 -30.23
CA ARG A 307 3.23 6.03 -30.88
C ARG A 307 4.21 5.29 -29.96
N ILE A 308 4.45 4.02 -30.29
CA ILE A 308 5.64 3.29 -29.87
C ILE A 308 6.74 3.67 -30.88
N HIS A 309 7.87 4.19 -30.41
CA HIS A 309 9.08 4.25 -31.22
C HIS A 309 9.75 2.87 -31.22
N PRO A 310 10.16 2.33 -32.37
CA PRO A 310 10.78 1.02 -32.46
C PRO A 310 12.19 1.05 -31.87
N ILE A 311 12.48 0.11 -30.97
CA ILE A 311 13.85 -0.33 -30.70
C ILE A 311 14.19 -1.27 -31.84
N ALA A 312 15.24 -0.93 -32.59
CA ALA A 312 15.71 -1.72 -33.72
C ALA A 312 16.04 -3.16 -33.28
N ASP A 313 15.56 -4.10 -34.09
CA ASP A 313 15.75 -5.53 -33.96
C ASP A 313 17.23 -5.93 -33.91
N ALA A 314 17.59 -6.72 -32.91
CA ALA A 314 18.57 -7.79 -33.08
C ALA A 314 17.84 -9.10 -32.77
N SER A 315 17.33 -9.74 -33.82
CA SER A 315 16.68 -11.05 -33.77
C SER A 315 17.64 -12.10 -33.17
N PRO A 316 17.18 -13.02 -32.31
CA PRO A 316 18.01 -14.13 -31.85
C PRO A 316 18.18 -15.14 -32.99
N GLN A 317 19.43 -15.48 -33.33
CA GLN A 317 19.70 -16.67 -34.12
C GLN A 317 19.42 -17.93 -33.28
N PRO A 318 18.86 -19.00 -33.89
CA PRO A 318 18.49 -20.19 -33.16
C PRO A 318 19.69 -21.14 -33.09
N ASN A 319 20.61 -20.98 -32.12
CA ASN A 319 21.69 -21.97 -31.88
C ASN A 319 22.56 -21.78 -30.60
N ASP A 320 22.06 -21.24 -29.49
CA ASP A 320 22.85 -21.20 -28.23
C ASP A 320 22.09 -21.79 -27.01
N PRO A 321 22.74 -22.63 -26.17
CA PRO A 321 22.10 -23.32 -25.04
C PRO A 321 21.83 -22.38 -23.84
N PRO A 322 20.83 -22.70 -22.98
CA PRO A 322 20.22 -21.78 -22.01
C PRO A 322 21.06 -21.50 -20.74
N GLU A 323 22.36 -21.82 -20.73
CA GLU A 323 23.18 -21.80 -19.50
C GLU A 323 23.97 -20.50 -19.28
N ARG A 324 24.25 -19.69 -20.31
CA ARG A 324 25.24 -18.61 -20.24
C ARG A 324 24.83 -17.39 -19.39
N THR A 325 23.57 -16.94 -19.43
CA THR A 325 23.15 -15.73 -18.68
C THR A 325 23.13 -15.92 -17.16
N SER A 326 23.03 -17.17 -16.68
CA SER A 326 23.08 -17.51 -15.26
C SER A 326 24.52 -17.65 -14.72
N GLN A 327 25.46 -18.02 -15.60
CA GLN A 327 26.88 -18.14 -15.27
C GLN A 327 27.54 -16.77 -15.14
N ASP A 328 27.26 -15.83 -16.05
CA ASP A 328 27.82 -14.47 -16.00
C ASP A 328 27.38 -13.70 -14.73
N ALA A 329 26.12 -13.87 -14.33
CA ALA A 329 25.59 -13.26 -13.09
C ALA A 329 26.19 -13.90 -11.83
N LYS A 330 26.46 -15.21 -11.85
CA LYS A 330 27.14 -15.92 -10.76
C LYS A 330 28.61 -15.54 -10.67
N GLU A 331 29.32 -15.46 -11.80
CA GLU A 331 30.72 -15.06 -11.86
C GLU A 331 30.92 -13.61 -11.39
N LEU A 332 29.98 -12.71 -11.73
CA LEU A 332 29.99 -11.33 -11.24
C LEU A 332 29.76 -11.27 -9.73
N HIS A 333 28.83 -12.07 -9.20
CA HIS A 333 28.56 -12.11 -7.76
C HIS A 333 29.73 -12.72 -6.98
N GLU A 334 30.38 -13.75 -7.54
CA GLU A 334 31.57 -14.40 -6.98
C GLU A 334 32.75 -13.43 -6.93
N LYS A 335 33.01 -12.68 -8.01
CA LYS A 335 34.02 -11.62 -8.03
C LYS A 335 33.75 -10.51 -7.00
N ILE A 336 32.50 -10.08 -6.84
CA ILE A 336 32.13 -9.09 -5.83
C ILE A 336 32.37 -9.63 -4.42
N THR A 337 32.01 -10.89 -4.14
CA THR A 337 32.25 -11.51 -2.83
C THR A 337 33.73 -11.72 -2.53
N GLN A 338 34.54 -12.00 -3.55
CA GLN A 338 35.99 -12.14 -3.40
C GLN A 338 36.66 -10.80 -3.10
N ILE A 339 36.24 -9.72 -3.78
CA ILE A 339 36.71 -8.36 -3.51
C ILE A 339 36.35 -7.93 -2.08
N ASP A 340 35.15 -8.25 -1.60
CA ASP A 340 34.69 -7.90 -0.24
C ASP A 340 35.46 -8.67 0.85
N ALA A 341 35.85 -9.92 0.55
CA ALA A 341 36.68 -10.75 1.41
C ALA A 341 38.14 -10.24 1.48
N ASP A 342 38.71 -9.89 0.32
CA ASP A 342 40.06 -9.33 0.23
C ASP A 342 40.15 -7.97 0.92
N PHE A 343 39.14 -7.12 0.74
CA PHE A 343 39.05 -5.84 1.44
C PHE A 343 38.94 -6.02 2.96
N SER A 344 38.11 -6.97 3.41
CA SER A 344 37.99 -7.28 4.84
C SER A 344 39.27 -7.84 5.45
N ALA A 345 40.03 -8.66 4.71
CA ALA A 345 41.33 -9.17 5.14
C ALA A 345 42.36 -8.04 5.26
N LEU A 346 42.35 -7.11 4.30
CA LEU A 346 43.28 -5.98 4.26
C LEU A 346 43.01 -4.99 5.41
N VAL A 347 41.73 -4.70 5.70
CA VAL A 347 41.34 -3.89 6.86
C VAL A 347 41.83 -4.53 8.15
N LYS A 348 41.74 -5.85 8.27
CA LYS A 348 42.18 -6.60 9.45
C LYS A 348 43.70 -6.58 9.63
N ASP A 349 44.46 -6.62 8.53
CA ASP A 349 45.93 -6.53 8.56
C ASP A 349 46.41 -5.11 8.88
N VAL A 350 45.73 -4.09 8.36
CA VAL A 350 45.95 -2.68 8.70
C VAL A 350 45.64 -2.42 10.18
N GLU A 351 44.52 -2.96 10.69
CA GLU A 351 44.14 -2.83 12.09
C GLU A 351 45.14 -3.55 13.02
N LYS A 352 45.67 -4.71 12.59
CA LYS A 352 46.70 -5.44 13.33
C LYS A 352 48.02 -4.66 13.40
N ARG A 353 48.47 -4.08 12.29
CA ARG A 353 49.69 -3.26 12.26
C ARG A 353 49.53 -1.95 13.03
N LEU A 354 48.34 -1.34 13.01
CA LEU A 354 48.03 -0.19 13.86
C LEU A 354 48.10 -0.53 15.35
N ARG A 355 47.62 -1.70 15.76
CA ARG A 355 47.73 -2.17 17.16
C ARG A 355 49.15 -2.56 17.56
N GLU A 356 49.99 -3.01 16.63
CA GLU A 356 51.41 -3.24 16.86
C GLU A 356 52.16 -1.91 17.05
N LEU A 357 51.80 -0.88 16.28
CA LEU A 357 52.32 0.49 16.41
C LEU A 357 51.79 1.22 17.65
N GLU A 358 50.61 0.89 18.16
CA GLU A 358 50.06 1.45 19.41
C GLU A 358 50.79 0.93 20.65
N LYS A 359 51.48 -0.22 20.54
CA LYS A 359 52.23 -0.84 21.64
C LYS A 359 53.70 -0.41 21.73
N SER A 360 54.32 0.11 20.67
CA SER A 360 55.69 0.66 20.74
C SER A 360 55.64 2.18 20.98
N SER A 361 56.37 2.65 21.99
CA SER A 361 56.48 4.10 22.25
C SER A 361 57.37 4.73 21.17
N ILE A 362 56.80 5.64 20.40
CA ILE A 362 57.29 6.19 19.13
C ILE A 362 58.77 6.63 19.18
N SER A 363 59.60 6.04 18.31
CA SER A 363 60.93 6.52 17.95
C SER A 363 60.98 6.98 16.48
N ALA A 364 61.86 7.94 16.16
CA ALA A 364 61.96 8.61 14.85
C ALA A 364 62.16 7.68 13.64
N GLN A 365 62.57 6.43 13.87
CA GLN A 365 62.79 5.42 12.83
C GLN A 365 61.48 4.78 12.33
N GLU A 366 60.45 4.68 13.18
CA GLU A 366 59.14 4.09 12.85
C GLU A 366 58.27 5.04 12.00
N VAL A 367 58.51 6.36 12.08
CA VAL A 367 57.85 7.35 11.22
C VAL A 367 58.26 7.17 9.75
N HIS A 368 59.49 6.73 9.51
CA HIS A 368 60.00 6.49 8.16
C HIS A 368 59.47 5.18 7.57
N GLU A 369 59.23 4.16 8.39
CA GLU A 369 58.54 2.92 7.98
C GLU A 369 57.05 3.15 7.70
N LEU A 370 56.39 3.99 8.50
CA LEU A 370 55.00 4.37 8.27
C LEU A 370 54.84 5.18 6.97
N ALA A 371 55.78 6.06 6.66
CA ALA A 371 55.81 6.79 5.38
C ALA A 371 56.04 5.85 4.19
N ALA A 372 56.90 4.84 4.33
CA ALA A 372 57.11 3.82 3.30
C ALA A 372 55.85 2.96 3.07
N PHE A 373 55.14 2.61 4.16
CA PHE A 373 53.89 1.86 4.09
C PHE A 373 52.76 2.65 3.41
N LEU A 374 52.59 3.93 3.76
CA LEU A 374 51.60 4.80 3.12
C LEU A 374 51.88 5.00 1.64
N ASN A 375 53.15 5.11 1.24
CA ASN A 375 53.52 5.18 -0.18
C ASN A 375 53.23 3.87 -0.92
N SER A 376 53.38 2.71 -0.25
CA SER A 376 53.03 1.42 -0.85
C SER A 376 51.51 1.24 -1.03
N LEU A 377 50.70 1.78 -0.12
CA LEU A 377 49.24 1.79 -0.24
C LEU A 377 48.76 2.72 -1.37
N ASN A 378 49.40 3.88 -1.53
CA ASN A 378 49.09 4.79 -2.64
C ASN A 378 49.42 4.16 -4.00
N ALA A 379 50.57 3.49 -4.11
CA ALA A 379 50.95 2.78 -5.34
C ALA A 379 49.99 1.62 -5.66
N LEU A 380 49.45 0.95 -4.64
CA LEU A 380 48.46 -0.11 -4.80
C LEU A 380 47.08 0.45 -5.22
N GLU A 381 46.67 1.61 -4.70
CA GLU A 381 45.43 2.30 -5.12
C GLU A 381 45.51 2.70 -6.60
N ASP A 382 46.66 3.20 -7.05
CA ASP A 382 46.88 3.59 -8.43
C ASP A 382 46.84 2.39 -9.39
N ASP A 383 47.38 1.22 -8.99
CA ASP A 383 47.32 0.00 -9.79
C ASP A 383 45.90 -0.60 -9.88
N LEU A 384 45.13 -0.50 -8.79
CA LEU A 384 43.71 -0.89 -8.76
C LEU A 384 42.85 0.04 -9.62
N ARG A 385 43.13 1.35 -9.62
CA ARG A 385 42.46 2.31 -10.51
C ARG A 385 42.79 2.06 -11.98
N ALA A 386 44.04 1.71 -12.29
CA ALA A 386 44.45 1.39 -13.65
C ALA A 386 43.76 0.12 -14.19
N ASN A 387 43.58 -0.89 -13.34
CA ASN A 387 42.89 -2.13 -13.71
C ASN A 387 41.36 -1.98 -13.81
N LEU A 388 40.76 -0.99 -13.15
CA LEU A 388 39.32 -0.66 -13.27
C LEU A 388 38.96 0.17 -14.52
N GLN A 389 39.96 0.70 -15.24
CA GLN A 389 39.75 1.48 -16.48
C GLN A 389 39.98 0.68 -17.77
N LYS A 390 40.39 -0.59 -17.68
CA LYS A 390 40.40 -1.56 -18.80
C LYS A 390 39.15 -2.41 -18.74
#